data_AF-A0A970GD41-F1
#
_entry.id   AF-A0A970GD41-F1
#
_cell.length_a   1.000
_cell.length_b   1.000
_cell.length_c   1.000
_cell.angle_alpha   90.00
_cell.angle_beta   90.00
_cell.angle_gamma   90.00
#
_symmetry.space_group_name_H-M   'P 1'
#
loop_
_entity.id
_entity.type
_entity.pdbx_description
1 polymer ?
#
loop_
_entity_poly.entity_id
_entity_poly.type
_entity_poly.pdbx_seq_one_letter_code
_entity_poly.pdbx_strand_id
1 'polypeptide(L)'
;VTHFNNGDPILTDLNNSQWNNMNEGAYAFYPFEQVNGLVSEEEMKAVYGALYNWYAVTDARGLCPAGWRVPNDDDWKYLEGYADSEYGIGHYIWDMDSSLGRGEDAGSKLKLFKPFHWYLGNDDFGFSATLGGIRRQHGAFEGEWKRGFFWSATGRDEWTAWWRGLTYNSGKISRQYWHKTVGGSVRCVKDGD
;
A
#
# COMPACT_ATOMS: atom_id res chain seq x y z
N VAL A 1 0.24 -12.97 0.29
CA VAL A 1 0.41 -13.69 1.56
C VAL A 1 -0.99 -13.90 2.12
N THR A 2 -1.36 -15.13 2.48
CA THR A 2 -2.70 -15.44 3.02
C THR A 2 -2.64 -16.09 4.40
N HIS A 3 -1.43 -16.23 4.94
CA HIS A 3 -1.13 -16.79 6.25
C HIS A 3 -0.05 -15.92 6.90
N PHE A 4 -0.07 -15.79 8.22
CA PHE A 4 1.02 -15.19 8.98
C PHE A 4 2.25 -16.11 9.02
N ASN A 5 3.40 -15.62 9.50
CA ASN A 5 4.64 -16.41 9.53
C ASN A 5 4.55 -17.68 10.38
N ASN A 6 3.66 -17.71 11.37
CA ASN A 6 3.41 -18.89 12.19
C ASN A 6 2.50 -19.92 11.50
N GLY A 7 2.02 -19.66 10.28
CA GLY A 7 1.14 -20.53 9.52
C GLY A 7 -0.35 -20.32 9.79
N ASP A 8 -0.75 -19.42 10.69
CA ASP A 8 -2.16 -19.13 10.92
C ASP A 8 -2.77 -18.43 9.69
N PRO A 9 -3.99 -18.78 9.27
CA PRO A 9 -4.68 -18.10 8.19
C PRO A 9 -5.01 -16.66 8.57
N ILE A 10 -4.92 -15.75 7.59
CA ILE A 10 -5.44 -14.38 7.70
C ILE A 10 -6.91 -14.41 7.28
N LEU A 11 -7.79 -13.69 7.98
CA LEU A 11 -9.23 -13.69 7.66
C LEU A 11 -9.50 -13.14 6.25
N THR A 12 -10.41 -13.76 5.52
CA THR A 12 -10.88 -13.33 4.20
C THR A 12 -12.37 -13.63 4.05
N ASP A 13 -12.97 -13.26 2.91
CA ASP A 13 -14.36 -13.56 2.55
C ASP A 13 -15.40 -12.98 3.53
N LEU A 14 -15.00 -11.91 4.21
CA LEU A 14 -15.83 -11.16 5.13
C LEU A 14 -16.84 -10.31 4.35
N ASN A 15 -18.09 -10.35 4.77
CA ASN A 15 -19.09 -9.40 4.29
C ASN A 15 -18.77 -7.97 4.77
N ASN A 16 -19.48 -6.97 4.22
CA ASN A 16 -19.18 -5.56 4.50
C ASN A 16 -19.33 -5.19 5.98
N SER A 17 -20.28 -5.79 6.70
CA SER A 17 -20.48 -5.53 8.12
C SER A 17 -19.35 -6.16 8.96
N GLN A 18 -18.98 -7.41 8.65
CA GLN A 18 -17.86 -8.11 9.30
C GLN A 18 -16.54 -7.36 9.08
N TRP A 19 -16.26 -6.93 7.85
CA TRP A 19 -15.06 -6.17 7.51
C TRP A 19 -15.00 -4.82 8.23
N ASN A 20 -16.11 -4.08 8.25
CA ASN A 20 -16.17 -2.76 8.86
C ASN A 20 -15.91 -2.78 10.38
N ASN A 21 -16.33 -3.85 11.06
CA ASN A 21 -16.19 -4.02 12.51
C ASN A 21 -14.98 -4.88 12.89
N MET A 22 -14.10 -5.18 11.93
CA MET A 22 -12.98 -6.09 12.15
C MET A 22 -11.92 -5.44 13.05
N ASN A 23 -11.44 -6.21 14.03
CA ASN A 23 -10.32 -5.86 14.92
C ASN A 23 -9.18 -6.89 14.85
N GLU A 24 -9.28 -7.87 13.95
CA GLU A 24 -8.26 -8.87 13.65
C GLU A 24 -7.72 -8.70 12.22
N GLY A 25 -6.58 -9.32 11.94
CA GLY A 25 -5.98 -9.27 10.62
C GLY A 25 -6.86 -9.89 9.55
N ALA A 26 -7.19 -9.11 8.52
CA ALA A 26 -7.98 -9.53 7.38
C ALA A 26 -7.39 -9.03 6.07
N TYR A 27 -7.66 -9.76 4.99
CA TYR A 27 -7.33 -9.36 3.64
C TYR A 27 -8.50 -9.60 2.69
N ALA A 28 -8.43 -8.95 1.53
CA ALA A 28 -9.32 -9.20 0.42
C ALA A 28 -8.57 -9.04 -0.89
N PHE A 29 -9.10 -9.61 -1.95
CA PHE A 29 -8.64 -9.33 -3.29
C PHE A 29 -9.58 -8.37 -4.00
N TYR A 30 -9.04 -7.56 -4.91
CA TYR A 30 -9.86 -6.71 -5.77
C TYR A 30 -10.69 -7.61 -6.71
N PRO A 31 -12.02 -7.42 -6.87
CA PRO A 31 -12.81 -8.22 -7.80
C PRO A 31 -12.32 -8.03 -9.24
N PHE A 32 -11.88 -9.12 -9.89
CA PHE A 32 -11.24 -9.01 -11.21
C PHE A 32 -12.18 -8.46 -12.28
N GLU A 33 -13.49 -8.70 -12.15
CA GLU A 33 -14.53 -8.19 -13.03
C GLU A 33 -14.67 -6.66 -12.98
N GLN A 34 -14.16 -6.04 -11.92
CA GLN A 34 -14.13 -4.57 -11.76
C GLN A 34 -12.83 -3.95 -12.26
N VAL A 35 -11.89 -4.76 -12.77
CA VAL A 35 -10.58 -4.29 -13.24
C VAL A 35 -10.48 -4.45 -14.75
N ASN A 36 -10.38 -3.32 -15.45
CA ASN A 36 -10.21 -3.35 -16.90
C ASN A 36 -8.88 -4.03 -17.29
N GLY A 37 -8.95 -4.93 -18.26
CA GLY A 37 -7.79 -5.61 -18.85
C GLY A 37 -7.35 -6.90 -18.15
N LEU A 38 -8.02 -7.34 -17.08
CA LEU A 38 -7.77 -8.64 -16.44
C LEU A 38 -8.90 -9.62 -16.77
N VAL A 39 -8.57 -10.90 -16.95
CA VAL A 39 -9.55 -11.93 -17.35
C VAL A 39 -9.81 -13.00 -16.29
N SER A 40 -9.06 -13.01 -15.19
CA SER A 40 -9.25 -13.98 -14.11
C SER A 40 -8.80 -13.45 -12.74
N GLU A 41 -9.27 -14.11 -11.68
CA GLU A 41 -8.76 -13.88 -10.33
C GLU A 41 -7.26 -14.15 -10.20
N GLU A 42 -6.74 -15.15 -10.90
CA GLU A 42 -5.33 -15.53 -10.84
C GLU A 42 -4.45 -14.39 -11.37
N GLU A 43 -4.89 -13.75 -12.45
CA GLU A 43 -4.20 -12.58 -13.03
C GLU A 43 -4.25 -11.39 -12.08
N MET A 44 -5.41 -11.11 -11.48
CA MET A 44 -5.55 -10.04 -10.48
C MET A 44 -4.67 -10.27 -9.25
N LYS A 45 -4.61 -11.52 -8.74
CA LYS A 45 -3.73 -11.89 -7.62
C LYS A 45 -2.26 -11.71 -7.98
N ALA A 46 -1.87 -12.04 -9.22
CA ALA A 46 -0.51 -11.86 -9.70
C ALA A 46 -0.12 -10.38 -9.90
N VAL A 47 -1.04 -9.55 -10.42
CA VAL A 47 -0.76 -8.14 -10.73
C VAL A 47 -0.84 -7.25 -9.48
N TYR A 48 -1.88 -7.40 -8.66
CA TYR A 48 -2.16 -6.48 -7.56
C TYR A 48 -1.94 -7.07 -6.18
N GLY A 49 -2.04 -8.39 -6.05
CA GLY A 49 -1.99 -9.05 -4.76
C GLY A 49 -3.18 -8.70 -3.87
N ALA A 50 -3.02 -9.00 -2.57
CA ALA A 50 -4.06 -8.79 -1.57
C ALA A 50 -4.02 -7.38 -0.97
N LEU A 51 -5.19 -6.89 -0.59
CA LEU A 51 -5.43 -5.68 0.17
C LEU A 51 -5.68 -6.06 1.64
N TYR A 52 -4.78 -5.67 2.52
CA TYR A 52 -4.79 -6.00 3.94
C TYR A 52 -5.36 -4.85 4.75
N ASN A 53 -6.12 -5.16 5.80
CA ASN A 53 -6.41 -4.18 6.84
C ASN A 53 -5.17 -3.94 7.71
N TRP A 54 -5.15 -2.85 8.45
CA TRP A 54 -3.99 -2.48 9.28
C TRP A 54 -3.75 -3.46 10.43
N TYR A 55 -4.77 -4.17 10.90
CA TYR A 55 -4.60 -5.21 11.92
C TYR A 55 -3.75 -6.39 11.42
N ALA A 56 -3.84 -6.76 10.13
CA ALA A 56 -2.96 -7.75 9.54
C ALA A 56 -1.52 -7.21 9.40
N VAL A 57 -1.39 -5.91 9.13
CA VAL A 57 -0.11 -5.21 8.97
C VAL A 57 0.71 -5.23 10.25
N THR A 58 0.07 -5.08 11.41
CA THR A 58 0.74 -5.02 12.72
C THR A 58 0.54 -6.26 13.58
N ASP A 59 0.03 -7.36 13.00
CA ASP A 59 -0.16 -8.59 13.75
C ASP A 59 1.18 -9.16 14.22
N ALA A 60 1.26 -9.53 15.51
CA ALA A 60 2.48 -10.06 16.12
C ALA A 60 2.96 -11.38 15.49
N ARG A 61 2.07 -12.12 14.81
CA ARG A 61 2.41 -13.34 14.06
C ARG A 61 3.19 -13.05 12.79
N GLY A 62 3.24 -11.79 12.35
CA GLY A 62 4.05 -11.30 11.24
C GLY A 62 3.46 -11.56 9.85
N LEU A 63 3.26 -10.48 9.09
CA LEU A 63 2.77 -10.53 7.72
C LEU A 63 3.88 -10.69 6.67
N CYS A 64 5.05 -10.14 6.95
CA CYS A 64 6.20 -10.18 6.07
C CYS A 64 7.06 -11.43 6.32
N PRO A 65 7.73 -11.99 5.31
CA PRO A 65 8.58 -13.17 5.46
C PRO A 65 9.63 -13.03 6.57
N ALA A 66 10.14 -14.14 7.09
CA ALA A 66 11.20 -14.12 8.11
C ALA A 66 12.40 -13.26 7.69
N GLY A 67 12.85 -12.39 8.60
CA GLY A 67 13.90 -11.40 8.33
C GLY A 67 13.42 -10.12 7.64
N TRP A 68 12.12 -10.00 7.36
CA TRP A 68 11.48 -8.80 6.82
C TRP A 68 10.38 -8.31 7.76
N ARG A 69 10.08 -7.02 7.70
CA ARG A 69 8.98 -6.39 8.45
C ARG A 69 8.20 -5.44 7.56
N VAL A 70 7.01 -5.06 8.00
CA VAL A 70 6.29 -3.95 7.35
C VAL A 70 7.06 -2.66 7.63
N PRO A 71 7.22 -1.75 6.65
CA PRO A 71 7.83 -0.45 6.85
C PRO A 71 6.99 0.37 7.83
N ASN A 72 7.67 1.01 8.78
CA ASN A 72 7.11 2.08 9.59
C ASN A 72 7.11 3.40 8.77
N ASP A 73 6.62 4.47 9.38
CA ASP A 73 6.52 5.75 8.71
C ASP A 73 7.87 6.37 8.35
N ASP A 74 8.91 6.15 9.17
CA ASP A 74 10.25 6.68 8.92
C ASP A 74 10.98 5.91 7.81
N ASP A 75 10.76 4.60 7.67
CA ASP A 75 11.26 3.84 6.50
C ASP A 75 10.69 4.39 5.20
N TRP A 76 9.40 4.73 5.21
CA TRP A 76 8.77 5.37 4.05
C TRP A 76 9.37 6.74 3.78
N LYS A 77 9.54 7.60 4.79
CA LYS A 77 10.19 8.92 4.62
C LYS A 77 11.60 8.80 4.07
N TYR A 78 12.35 7.80 4.54
CA TYR A 78 13.68 7.50 4.02
C TYR A 78 13.62 7.14 2.53
N LEU A 79 12.75 6.19 2.15
CA LEU A 79 12.58 5.78 0.74
C LEU A 79 12.17 6.97 -0.14
N GLU A 80 11.27 7.81 0.34
CA GLU A 80 10.79 9.00 -0.36
C GLU A 80 11.93 10.00 -0.62
N GLY A 81 12.69 10.37 0.40
CA GLY A 81 13.83 11.26 0.26
C GLY A 81 15.02 10.66 -0.47
N TYR A 82 15.15 9.33 -0.49
CA TYR A 82 16.13 8.63 -1.32
C TYR A 82 15.76 8.68 -2.81
N ALA A 83 14.47 8.52 -3.12
CA ALA A 83 13.99 8.48 -4.48
C ALA A 83 13.91 9.87 -5.14
N ASP A 84 13.54 10.90 -4.39
CA ASP A 84 13.26 12.24 -4.91
C ASP A 84 14.51 12.94 -5.48
N SER A 85 14.36 13.61 -6.62
CA SER A 85 15.44 14.38 -7.25
C SER A 85 15.74 15.72 -6.59
N GLU A 86 14.77 16.31 -5.87
CA GLU A 86 14.88 17.67 -5.34
C GLU A 86 15.02 17.67 -3.81
N TYR A 87 14.27 16.81 -3.13
CA TYR A 87 14.16 16.78 -1.68
C TYR A 87 14.79 15.53 -1.08
N GLY A 88 16.05 15.61 -0.69
CA GLY A 88 16.79 14.48 -0.12
C GLY A 88 16.23 13.94 1.21
N ILE A 89 16.85 12.85 1.69
CA ILE A 89 16.57 12.22 2.99
C ILE A 89 16.63 13.25 4.12
N GLY A 90 15.63 13.25 5.00
CA GLY A 90 15.56 14.16 6.16
C GLY A 90 15.06 15.57 5.84
N HIS A 91 14.72 15.89 4.58
CA HIS A 91 14.06 17.15 4.26
C HIS A 91 12.68 17.24 4.92
N TYR A 92 12.34 18.40 5.50
CA TYR A 92 11.11 18.59 6.31
C TYR A 92 9.80 18.32 5.54
N ILE A 93 9.84 18.37 4.20
CA ILE A 93 8.69 18.02 3.36
C ILE A 93 8.19 16.59 3.63
N TRP A 94 9.08 15.70 4.06
CA TRP A 94 8.77 14.30 4.38
C TRP A 94 8.06 14.13 5.74
N ASP A 95 7.93 15.19 6.53
CA ASP A 95 7.12 15.22 7.73
C ASP A 95 5.74 15.87 7.52
N MET A 96 5.50 16.47 6.35
CA MET A 96 4.21 17.10 6.06
C MET A 96 3.11 16.06 5.83
N ASP A 97 1.94 16.31 6.43
CA ASP A 97 0.70 15.62 6.11
C ASP A 97 0.10 16.26 4.85
N SER A 98 0.14 15.56 3.72
CA SER A 98 -0.38 16.11 2.46
C SER A 98 -1.10 15.05 1.65
N SER A 99 -2.39 15.29 1.44
CA SER A 99 -3.21 14.52 0.52
C SER A 99 -2.95 14.87 -0.95
N LEU A 100 -2.39 16.05 -1.22
CA LEU A 100 -2.10 16.55 -2.57
C LEU A 100 -0.74 16.06 -3.11
N GLY A 101 0.06 15.40 -2.27
CA GLY A 101 1.40 14.93 -2.62
C GLY A 101 2.51 15.79 -2.02
N ARG A 102 3.69 15.19 -1.95
CA ARG A 102 4.94 15.71 -1.37
C ARG A 102 6.10 15.28 -2.25
N GLY A 103 7.21 15.98 -2.13
CA GLY A 103 8.34 15.83 -3.03
C GLY A 103 8.05 16.40 -4.41
N GLU A 104 8.93 16.08 -5.35
CA GLU A 104 8.81 16.45 -6.75
C GLU A 104 8.48 15.24 -7.62
N ASP A 105 9.29 14.17 -7.51
CA ASP A 105 9.22 13.03 -8.43
C ASP A 105 9.41 11.65 -7.77
N ALA A 106 9.53 11.58 -6.44
CA ALA A 106 9.64 10.30 -5.71
C ALA A 106 8.53 9.31 -6.09
N GLY A 107 7.29 9.79 -6.23
CA GLY A 107 6.15 8.97 -6.60
C GLY A 107 6.25 8.39 -8.02
N SER A 108 6.71 9.18 -9.00
CA SER A 108 6.95 8.67 -10.36
C SER A 108 8.04 7.61 -10.40
N LYS A 109 9.12 7.78 -9.63
CA LYS A 109 10.26 6.86 -9.64
C LYS A 109 10.01 5.55 -8.90
N LEU A 110 9.03 5.52 -7.98
CA LEU A 110 8.65 4.30 -7.25
C LEU A 110 7.49 3.54 -7.92
N LYS A 111 6.64 4.22 -8.70
CA LYS A 111 5.53 3.59 -9.42
C LYS A 111 6.02 2.63 -10.49
N LEU A 112 5.31 1.51 -10.63
CA LEU A 112 5.54 0.51 -11.67
C LEU A 112 5.61 1.15 -13.06
N PHE A 113 6.64 0.79 -13.83
CA PHE A 113 6.74 1.08 -15.25
C PHE A 113 5.98 0.05 -16.07
N LYS A 114 5.11 0.51 -16.98
CA LYS A 114 4.62 -0.30 -18.08
C LYS A 114 4.84 0.43 -19.40
N PRO A 115 5.62 -0.13 -20.33
CA PRO A 115 5.74 0.43 -21.66
C PRO A 115 4.34 0.44 -22.30
N PHE A 116 4.02 1.51 -23.03
CA PHE A 116 2.74 1.75 -23.73
C PHE A 116 1.55 2.21 -22.87
N HIS A 117 1.75 2.50 -21.59
CA HIS A 117 0.77 3.25 -20.79
C HIS A 117 1.29 4.66 -20.52
N TRP A 118 0.54 5.67 -20.97
CA TRP A 118 0.94 7.09 -20.99
C TRP A 118 1.14 7.71 -19.61
N TYR A 119 0.68 7.06 -18.53
CA TYR A 119 0.73 7.59 -17.15
C TYR A 119 1.15 6.55 -16.10
N LEU A 120 2.16 5.72 -16.39
CA LEU A 120 2.77 4.85 -15.38
C LEU A 120 4.22 5.28 -15.10
N GLY A 121 4.71 4.96 -13.90
CA GLY A 121 5.95 5.52 -13.36
C GLY A 121 7.19 5.06 -14.10
N ASN A 122 8.36 5.55 -13.69
CA ASN A 122 9.63 5.18 -14.31
C ASN A 122 10.23 3.92 -13.68
N ASP A 123 9.85 3.62 -12.43
CA ASP A 123 10.37 2.51 -11.63
C ASP A 123 11.90 2.44 -11.56
N ASP A 124 12.55 3.60 -11.42
CA ASP A 124 14.02 3.77 -11.47
C ASP A 124 14.79 2.85 -10.49
N PHE A 125 14.11 2.38 -9.45
CA PHE A 125 14.67 1.56 -8.38
C PHE A 125 14.13 0.12 -8.34
N GLY A 126 13.25 -0.26 -9.27
CA GLY A 126 12.60 -1.59 -9.28
C GLY A 126 11.66 -1.83 -8.09
N PHE A 127 11.09 -0.77 -7.51
CA PHE A 127 10.12 -0.85 -6.41
C PHE A 127 8.75 -1.35 -6.89
N SER A 128 8.41 -1.06 -8.14
CA SER A 128 7.24 -1.55 -8.85
C SER A 128 5.93 -1.30 -8.10
N ALA A 129 5.73 -0.10 -7.52
CA ALA A 129 4.48 0.21 -6.82
C ALA A 129 3.28 0.16 -7.78
N THR A 130 2.40 -0.81 -7.56
CA THR A 130 1.19 -1.01 -8.35
C THR A 130 0.04 -0.13 -7.83
N LEU A 131 -0.77 0.37 -8.76
CA LEU A 131 -1.96 1.17 -8.45
C LEU A 131 -3.19 0.27 -8.28
N GLY A 132 -3.13 -0.62 -7.29
CA GLY A 132 -4.14 -1.67 -7.04
C GLY A 132 -5.40 -1.21 -6.30
N GLY A 133 -5.56 0.08 -6.05
CA GLY A 133 -6.71 0.61 -5.35
C GLY A 133 -6.77 0.23 -3.87
N ILE A 134 -7.98 0.24 -3.32
CA ILE A 134 -8.29 -0.10 -1.93
C ILE A 134 -9.61 -0.87 -1.81
N ARG A 135 -9.82 -1.49 -0.65
CA ARG A 135 -11.14 -1.90 -0.15
C ARG A 135 -11.57 -0.95 0.96
N ARG A 136 -12.63 -0.16 0.73
CA ARG A 136 -13.20 0.72 1.76
C ARG A 136 -13.79 -0.09 2.92
N GLN A 137 -13.97 0.58 4.05
CA GLN A 137 -14.55 -0.02 5.27
C GLN A 137 -15.95 -0.63 5.01
N HIS A 138 -16.74 0.03 4.16
CA HIS A 138 -18.09 -0.43 3.78
C HIS A 138 -18.10 -1.40 2.58
N GLY A 139 -16.93 -1.90 2.16
CA GLY A 139 -16.78 -2.97 1.17
C GLY A 139 -16.62 -2.56 -0.29
N ALA A 140 -16.81 -1.28 -0.62
CA ALA A 140 -16.56 -0.80 -1.97
C ALA A 140 -15.07 -0.89 -2.33
N PHE A 141 -14.77 -1.42 -3.51
CA PHE A 141 -13.44 -1.39 -4.11
C PHE A 141 -13.33 -0.18 -5.03
N GLU A 142 -12.21 0.53 -4.98
CA GLU A 142 -12.02 1.74 -5.81
C GLU A 142 -10.56 2.04 -6.09
N GLY A 143 -10.31 2.92 -7.06
CA GLY A 143 -8.98 3.43 -7.36
C GLY A 143 -8.15 2.51 -8.25
N GLU A 144 -8.76 1.49 -8.84
CA GLU A 144 -8.14 0.62 -9.83
C GLU A 144 -7.47 1.48 -10.92
N TRP A 145 -6.22 1.13 -11.25
CA TRP A 145 -5.36 1.84 -12.22
C TRP A 145 -5.06 3.32 -11.94
N LYS A 146 -5.73 3.94 -10.96
CA LYS A 146 -5.65 5.38 -10.69
C LYS A 146 -4.87 5.68 -9.43
N ARG A 147 -4.98 4.83 -8.41
CA ARG A 147 -4.37 5.05 -7.09
C ARG A 147 -3.84 3.76 -6.48
N GLY A 148 -2.67 3.84 -5.85
CA GLY A 148 -2.09 2.78 -5.04
C GLY A 148 -1.86 3.29 -3.63
N PHE A 149 -2.27 2.50 -2.64
CA PHE A 149 -2.15 2.87 -1.24
C PHE A 149 -1.37 1.80 -0.49
N PHE A 150 -0.34 2.23 0.25
CA PHE A 150 0.59 1.34 0.91
C PHE A 150 0.63 1.63 2.40
N TRP A 151 0.26 0.65 3.21
CA TRP A 151 0.25 0.81 4.66
C TRP A 151 1.65 1.04 5.23
N SER A 152 1.70 1.86 6.28
CA SER A 152 2.78 1.89 7.27
C SER A 152 2.36 1.09 8.50
N ALA A 153 3.32 0.46 9.18
CA ALA A 153 3.13 -0.13 10.50
C ALA A 153 2.91 0.90 11.61
N THR A 154 3.02 2.21 11.33
CA THR A 154 2.85 3.27 12.30
C THR A 154 1.38 3.69 12.41
N GLY A 155 0.80 3.49 13.58
CA GLY A 155 -0.52 4.01 13.94
C GLY A 155 -0.47 5.52 14.14
N ARG A 156 -1.57 6.21 13.83
CA ARG A 156 -1.75 7.64 14.15
C ARG A 156 -2.50 7.81 15.45
N ASP A 157 -3.58 7.07 15.61
CA ASP A 157 -4.44 7.06 16.80
C ASP A 157 -5.09 5.68 16.97
N GLU A 158 -6.10 5.58 17.82
CA GLU A 158 -6.85 4.35 18.08
C GLU A 158 -7.50 3.78 16.80
N TRP A 159 -7.97 4.64 15.89
CA TRP A 159 -8.81 4.26 14.75
C TRP A 159 -8.07 4.30 13.42
N THR A 160 -7.01 5.10 13.31
CA THR A 160 -6.34 5.41 12.05
C THR A 160 -4.85 5.11 12.07
N ALA A 161 -4.30 4.85 10.89
CA ALA A 161 -2.88 4.59 10.68
C ALA A 161 -2.38 5.28 9.42
N TRP A 162 -1.07 5.46 9.32
CA TRP A 162 -0.44 6.11 8.19
C TRP A 162 -0.33 5.19 6.98
N TRP A 163 -0.47 5.78 5.80
CA TRP A 163 -0.20 5.12 4.53
C TRP A 163 0.41 6.10 3.53
N ARG A 164 0.96 5.55 2.44
CA ARG A 164 1.40 6.32 1.28
C ARG A 164 0.44 6.14 0.13
N GLY A 165 0.08 7.24 -0.53
CA GLY A 165 -0.78 7.24 -1.69
C GLY A 165 -0.02 7.69 -2.93
N LEU A 166 -0.09 6.89 -3.99
CA LEU A 166 0.44 7.19 -5.32
C LEU A 166 -0.72 7.34 -6.31
N THR A 167 -0.67 8.36 -7.16
CA THR A 167 -1.70 8.61 -8.18
C THR A 167 -1.09 8.51 -9.58
N TYR A 168 -1.83 7.96 -10.54
CA TYR A 168 -1.35 7.70 -11.90
C TYR A 168 -0.73 8.93 -12.58
N ASN A 169 -1.37 10.09 -12.48
CA ASN A 169 -0.97 11.34 -13.13
C ASN A 169 -0.12 12.29 -12.27
N SER A 170 0.48 11.81 -11.18
CA SER A 170 1.33 12.63 -10.31
C SER A 170 2.72 12.03 -10.16
N GLY A 171 3.76 12.88 -10.19
CA GLY A 171 5.13 12.51 -9.80
C GLY A 171 5.32 12.48 -8.28
N LYS A 172 4.39 13.06 -7.53
CA LYS A 172 4.49 13.23 -6.07
C LYS A 172 3.90 12.04 -5.32
N ILE A 173 4.26 11.90 -4.05
CA ILE A 173 3.75 10.89 -3.13
C ILE A 173 3.02 11.53 -1.95
N SER A 174 1.82 11.05 -1.65
CA SER A 174 1.02 11.58 -0.54
C SER A 174 1.26 10.80 0.74
N ARG A 175 1.25 11.50 1.88
CA ARG A 175 1.22 10.91 3.21
C ARG A 175 -0.08 11.31 3.87
N GLN A 176 -0.87 10.30 4.14
CA GLN A 176 -2.22 10.44 4.66
C GLN A 176 -2.42 9.37 5.75
N TYR A 177 -3.53 9.46 6.46
CA TYR A 177 -3.96 8.43 7.38
C TYR A 177 -5.38 8.01 7.04
N TRP A 178 -5.69 6.75 7.32
CA TRP A 178 -7.02 6.21 7.10
C TRP A 178 -7.40 5.23 8.20
N HIS A 179 -8.68 4.92 8.29
CA HIS A 179 -9.17 3.95 9.25
C HIS A 179 -8.52 2.58 9.07
N LYS A 180 -8.14 1.96 10.18
CA LYS A 180 -7.40 0.67 10.25
C LYS A 180 -8.12 -0.50 9.60
N THR A 181 -9.42 -0.39 9.37
CA THR A 181 -10.20 -1.43 8.65
C THR A 181 -10.16 -1.30 7.14
N VAL A 182 -9.58 -0.25 6.54
CA VAL A 182 -9.45 -0.20 5.08
C VAL A 182 -8.42 -1.21 4.58
N GLY A 183 -8.74 -1.87 3.47
CA GLY A 183 -7.81 -2.74 2.76
C GLY A 183 -6.87 -1.92 1.90
N GLY A 184 -5.57 -2.06 2.13
CA GLY A 184 -4.51 -1.41 1.37
C GLY A 184 -3.36 -2.38 1.08
N SER A 185 -2.52 -2.02 0.12
CA SER A 185 -1.34 -2.81 -0.24
C SER A 185 -0.27 -2.74 0.86
N VAL A 186 0.60 -3.74 0.89
CA VAL A 186 1.72 -3.81 1.84
C VAL A 186 2.99 -4.12 1.08
N ARG A 187 4.08 -3.47 1.48
CA ARG A 187 5.45 -3.84 1.09
C ARG A 187 6.20 -4.28 2.34
N CYS A 188 7.22 -5.10 2.15
CA CYS A 188 8.08 -5.55 3.23
C CYS A 188 9.46 -4.92 3.04
N VAL A 189 10.06 -4.47 4.13
CA VAL A 189 11.42 -3.96 4.19
C VAL A 189 12.27 -4.91 5.03
N LYS A 190 13.53 -5.05 4.65
CA LYS A 190 14.54 -5.76 5.42
C LYS A 190 15.41 -4.70 6.09
N ASP A 191 15.64 -4.84 7.39
CA ASP A 191 16.58 -3.97 8.08
C ASP A 191 17.98 -4.14 7.48
N GLY A 192 18.70 -3.04 7.32
CA GLY A 192 20.10 -3.07 6.91
C GLY A 192 20.94 -3.75 8.00
N ASP A 193 21.92 -4.55 7.58
CA ASP A 193 22.95 -5.10 8.47
C ASP A 193 23.86 -3.98 9.02
#